data_AF-W0Q8R5-F1
#
_entry.id   AF-W0Q8R5-F1
#
_cell.length_a   1.000
_cell.length_b   1.000
_cell.length_c   1.000
_cell.angle_alpha   90.00
_cell.angle_beta   90.00
_cell.angle_gamma   90.00
#
_symmetry.space_group_name_H-M   'P 1'
#
loop_
_entity.id
_entity.type
_entity.pdbx_description
1 polymer ?
#
loop_
_entity_poly.entity_id
_entity_poly.type
_entity_poly.pdbx_seq_one_letter_code
_entity_poly.pdbx_strand_id
1 'polypeptide(L)'
;MAFVEIIQGGFFMSEFESIERYLPESVKEIVDLIGLPATEKLIKAFGGFSFQFSKGKVYFEKLEEVLGKEDAEKLHSYLKANRAYLPRCQTTLRLLRNERIYADYCRMTEQEGISGRLAIMQICSKYGVCDRIAWDAVRYLKSKPKQPITQTSLF
;
A
#
# COMPACT_ATOMS: atom_id res chain seq x y z
N MET A 1 -11.54 38.91 -1.59
CA MET A 1 -11.27 38.58 -3.00
C MET A 1 -9.93 37.85 -3.04
N ALA A 2 -10.00 36.52 -2.95
CA ALA A 2 -9.69 35.59 -4.06
C ALA A 2 -8.17 35.38 -4.19
N PHE A 3 -7.59 34.20 -4.26
CA PHE A 3 -8.04 32.82 -4.46
C PHE A 3 -6.74 32.03 -4.23
N VAL A 4 -6.49 31.39 -3.09
CA VAL A 4 -6.72 29.96 -2.85
C VAL A 4 -6.88 29.14 -4.13
N GLU A 5 -5.86 29.10 -4.99
CA GLU A 5 -5.76 28.12 -6.08
C GLU A 5 -4.29 27.77 -6.36
N ILE A 6 -3.66 26.99 -5.48
CA ILE A 6 -2.61 26.03 -5.88
C ILE A 6 -2.75 24.78 -5.00
N ILE A 7 -3.91 24.13 -5.08
CA ILE A 7 -4.05 22.71 -4.73
C ILE A 7 -4.81 22.07 -5.87
N GLN A 8 -4.11 21.33 -6.74
CA GLN A 8 -4.55 20.05 -7.32
C GLN A 8 -3.56 19.64 -8.41
N GLY A 9 -2.78 18.60 -8.13
CA GLY A 9 -1.77 18.08 -9.06
C GLY A 9 -0.69 17.22 -8.40
N GLY A 10 -0.64 17.16 -7.07
CA GLY A 10 0.09 16.12 -6.36
C GLY A 10 -0.68 14.81 -6.47
N PHE A 11 -0.38 14.01 -7.50
CA PHE A 11 -0.73 12.60 -7.57
C PHE A 11 -0.26 11.93 -6.27
N PHE A 12 -1.17 11.78 -5.30
CA PHE A 12 -0.90 11.06 -4.06
C PHE A 12 -0.83 9.58 -4.45
N MET A 13 0.33 9.15 -4.94
CA MET A 13 0.62 7.74 -5.19
C MET A 13 0.27 6.98 -3.91
N SER A 14 -0.84 6.24 -3.94
CA SER A 14 -1.29 5.51 -2.75
C SER A 14 -0.17 4.58 -2.29
N GLU A 15 -0.07 4.32 -0.98
CA GLU A 15 0.84 3.27 -0.50
C GLU A 15 0.58 1.94 -1.23
N PHE A 16 -0.66 1.77 -1.66
CA PHE A 16 -1.11 0.54 -2.27
C PHE A 16 -0.72 0.37 -3.76
N GLU A 17 -0.28 1.40 -4.48
CA GLU A 17 -0.14 1.32 -5.95
C GLU A 17 1.17 0.61 -6.36
N SER A 18 2.21 0.76 -5.54
CA SER A 18 3.47 0.03 -5.70
C SER A 18 3.44 -1.39 -5.10
N ILE A 19 2.32 -1.84 -4.50
CA ILE A 19 2.26 -3.15 -3.79
C ILE A 19 1.36 -4.20 -4.38
N GLU A 20 0.65 -3.94 -5.48
CA GLU A 20 -0.23 -4.95 -6.09
C GLU A 20 0.47 -6.32 -6.21
N ARG A 21 1.74 -6.32 -6.61
CA ARG A 21 2.58 -7.53 -6.72
C ARG A 21 2.85 -8.27 -5.40
N TYR A 22 2.71 -7.59 -4.27
CA TYR A 22 2.90 -8.13 -2.93
C TYR A 22 1.59 -8.38 -2.19
N LEU A 23 0.45 -7.96 -2.75
CA LEU A 23 -0.85 -8.20 -2.14
C LEU A 23 -1.18 -9.69 -2.20
N PRO A 24 -1.79 -10.25 -1.13
CA PRO A 24 -2.43 -11.56 -1.21
C PRO A 24 -3.49 -11.55 -2.30
N GLU A 25 -3.72 -12.70 -2.93
CA GLU A 25 -4.65 -12.81 -4.08
C GLU A 25 -6.06 -12.32 -3.74
N SER A 26 -6.56 -12.68 -2.55
CA SER A 26 -7.87 -12.21 -2.05
C SER A 26 -7.97 -10.69 -1.92
N VAL A 27 -6.84 -9.98 -1.74
CA VAL A 27 -6.84 -8.51 -1.66
C VAL A 27 -6.76 -7.91 -3.05
N LYS A 28 -6.08 -8.54 -4.01
CA LYS A 28 -6.10 -8.10 -5.41
C LYS A 28 -7.50 -8.17 -6.01
N GLU A 29 -8.25 -9.24 -5.74
CA GLU A 29 -9.65 -9.35 -6.14
C GLU A 29 -10.51 -8.19 -5.58
N ILE A 30 -10.22 -7.75 -4.35
CA ILE A 30 -10.91 -6.60 -3.75
C ILE A 30 -10.47 -5.30 -4.43
N VAL A 31 -9.17 -5.13 -4.75
CA VAL A 31 -8.67 -3.98 -5.51
C VAL A 31 -9.36 -3.88 -6.87
N ASP A 32 -9.49 -5.00 -7.59
CA ASP A 32 -10.16 -5.04 -8.90
C ASP A 32 -11.65 -4.66 -8.79
N LEU A 33 -12.28 -4.93 -7.63
CA LEU A 33 -13.70 -4.70 -7.42
C LEU A 33 -14.05 -3.26 -6.98
N ILE A 34 -13.36 -2.72 -5.97
CA ILE A 34 -13.67 -1.42 -5.35
C ILE A 34 -12.57 -0.38 -5.55
N GLY A 35 -11.51 -0.74 -6.27
CA GLY A 35 -10.36 0.11 -6.45
C GLY A 35 -9.42 0.12 -5.25
N LEU A 36 -8.20 0.51 -5.55
CA LEU A 36 -7.10 0.55 -4.61
C LEU A 36 -7.32 1.50 -3.41
N PRO A 37 -7.82 2.74 -3.58
CA PRO A 37 -7.99 3.66 -2.44
C PRO A 37 -9.04 3.18 -1.44
N ALA A 38 -10.12 2.54 -1.92
CA ALA A 38 -11.15 1.97 -1.05
C ALA A 38 -10.64 0.72 -0.34
N THR A 39 -9.87 -0.12 -1.05
CA THR A 39 -9.21 -1.29 -0.47
C THR A 39 -8.27 -0.90 0.67
N GLU A 40 -7.48 0.16 0.50
CA GLU A 40 -6.61 0.67 1.55
C GLU A 40 -7.39 1.06 2.82
N LYS A 41 -8.53 1.75 2.67
CA LYS A 41 -9.41 2.09 3.81
C LYS A 41 -9.96 0.83 4.48
N LEU A 42 -10.41 -0.14 3.69
CA LEU A 42 -10.94 -1.42 4.19
C LEU A 42 -9.91 -2.15 5.05
N ILE A 43 -8.69 -2.34 4.54
CA ILE A 43 -7.63 -3.08 5.25
C ILE A 43 -7.15 -2.30 6.49
N LYS A 44 -7.09 -0.97 6.44
CA LYS A 44 -6.76 -0.16 7.62
C LYS A 44 -7.80 -0.28 8.74
N ALA A 45 -9.10 -0.34 8.38
CA ALA A 45 -10.18 -0.44 9.35
C ALA A 45 -10.38 -1.85 9.90
N PHE A 46 -10.30 -2.87 9.04
CA PHE A 46 -10.75 -4.23 9.35
C PHE A 46 -9.72 -5.33 9.06
N GLY A 47 -8.49 -4.99 8.71
CA GLY A 47 -7.43 -5.96 8.47
C GLY A 47 -7.16 -6.83 9.72
N GLY A 48 -7.01 -8.14 9.51
CA GLY A 48 -6.79 -9.14 10.56
C GLY A 48 -8.06 -9.66 11.19
N PHE A 49 -9.22 -9.31 10.63
CA PHE A 49 -10.53 -9.71 11.13
C PHE A 49 -11.29 -10.53 10.09
N SER A 50 -12.00 -11.56 10.56
CA SER A 50 -12.99 -12.28 9.74
C SER A 50 -14.29 -11.50 9.70
N PHE A 51 -14.42 -10.66 8.69
CA PHE A 51 -15.54 -9.74 8.52
C PHE A 51 -16.77 -10.45 7.94
N GLN A 52 -17.96 -10.08 8.44
CA GLN A 52 -19.22 -10.62 7.94
C GLN A 52 -19.86 -9.63 6.97
N PHE A 53 -19.95 -10.02 5.71
CA PHE A 53 -20.46 -9.14 4.66
C PHE A 53 -21.98 -9.23 4.48
N SER A 54 -22.73 -9.81 5.42
CA SER A 54 -24.19 -9.86 5.36
C SER A 54 -24.82 -8.48 5.63
N LYS A 55 -25.98 -8.18 5.04
CA LYS A 55 -26.77 -6.94 5.25
C LYS A 55 -27.38 -6.77 6.66
N GLY A 56 -26.81 -7.44 7.67
CA GLY A 56 -27.17 -7.20 9.06
C GLY A 56 -26.72 -5.80 9.49
N LYS A 57 -27.52 -5.15 10.33
CA LYS A 57 -27.29 -3.75 10.75
C LYS A 57 -25.88 -3.50 11.29
N VAL A 58 -25.36 -4.38 12.14
CA VAL A 58 -24.09 -4.12 12.86
C VAL A 58 -22.85 -4.08 11.97
N TYR A 59 -22.65 -5.08 11.10
CA TYR A 59 -21.43 -5.17 10.29
C TYR A 59 -21.56 -4.36 8.99
N PHE A 60 -22.74 -4.35 8.38
CA PHE A 60 -22.93 -3.66 7.11
C PHE A 60 -22.89 -2.13 7.29
N GLU A 61 -23.49 -1.58 8.36
CA GLU A 61 -23.41 -0.13 8.64
C GLU A 61 -21.95 0.31 8.83
N LYS A 62 -21.14 -0.45 9.56
CA LYS A 62 -19.69 -0.17 9.71
C LYS A 62 -18.93 -0.23 8.39
N LEU A 63 -19.33 -1.13 7.49
CA LEU A 63 -18.72 -1.23 6.16
C LEU A 63 -19.06 0.00 5.31
N GLU A 64 -20.33 0.44 5.34
CA GLU A 64 -20.80 1.64 4.66
C GLU A 64 -20.15 2.92 5.23
N GLU A 65 -19.95 3.00 6.56
CA GLU A 65 -19.25 4.13 7.19
C GLU A 65 -17.81 4.29 6.68
N VAL A 66 -17.12 3.18 6.40
CA VAL A 66 -15.71 3.19 5.96
C VAL A 66 -15.57 3.38 4.46
N LEU A 67 -16.43 2.73 3.67
CA LEU A 67 -16.27 2.64 2.21
C LEU A 67 -17.31 3.46 1.42
N GLY A 68 -18.40 3.87 2.06
CA GLY A 68 -19.59 4.34 1.37
C GLY A 68 -20.47 3.19 0.90
N LYS A 69 -21.73 3.53 0.60
CA LYS A 69 -22.77 2.57 0.23
C LYS A 69 -22.45 1.75 -1.01
N GLU A 70 -21.95 2.40 -2.05
CA GLU A 70 -21.70 1.74 -3.36
C GLU A 70 -20.68 0.61 -3.25
N ASP A 71 -19.51 0.87 -2.65
CA ASP A 71 -18.45 -0.13 -2.52
C ASP A 71 -18.79 -1.21 -1.49
N ALA A 72 -19.56 -0.87 -0.44
CA ALA A 72 -20.11 -1.86 0.48
C ALA A 72 -21.09 -2.82 -0.22
N GLU A 73 -21.96 -2.32 -1.10
CA GLU A 73 -22.87 -3.14 -1.90
C GLU A 73 -22.14 -4.03 -2.92
N LYS A 74 -21.07 -3.52 -3.57
CA LYS A 74 -20.20 -4.34 -4.44
C LYS A 74 -19.57 -5.50 -3.66
N LEU A 75 -18.96 -5.23 -2.52
CA LEU A 75 -18.34 -6.25 -1.67
C LEU A 75 -19.35 -7.29 -1.17
N HIS A 76 -20.52 -6.85 -0.71
CA HIS A 76 -21.58 -7.74 -0.30
C HIS A 76 -22.01 -8.69 -1.42
N SER A 77 -22.16 -8.16 -2.63
CA SER A 77 -22.59 -8.91 -3.80
C SER A 77 -21.54 -9.94 -4.24
N TYR A 78 -20.26 -9.54 -4.24
CA TYR A 78 -19.15 -10.41 -4.61
C TYR A 78 -18.94 -11.54 -3.61
N LEU A 79 -18.93 -11.22 -2.31
CA LEU A 79 -18.70 -12.20 -1.23
C LEU A 79 -19.97 -12.97 -0.84
N LYS A 80 -21.10 -12.69 -1.50
CA LYS A 80 -22.40 -13.38 -1.37
C LYS A 80 -22.83 -13.58 0.09
N ALA A 81 -22.78 -12.52 0.89
CA ALA A 81 -23.13 -12.51 2.31
C ALA A 81 -22.35 -13.48 3.22
N ASN A 82 -21.18 -13.97 2.78
CA ASN A 82 -20.35 -14.87 3.57
C ASN A 82 -19.43 -14.11 4.54
N ARG A 83 -18.83 -14.85 5.49
CA ARG A 83 -17.72 -14.38 6.32
C ARG A 83 -16.42 -14.60 5.57
N ALA A 84 -15.62 -13.54 5.40
CA ALA A 84 -14.31 -13.63 4.77
C ALA A 84 -13.23 -13.02 5.67
N TYR A 85 -12.06 -13.65 5.71
CA TYR A 85 -10.90 -13.11 6.41
C TYR A 85 -10.26 -11.99 5.59
N LEU A 86 -10.08 -10.82 6.20
CA LEU A 86 -9.39 -9.69 5.60
C LEU A 86 -7.91 -9.71 6.02
N PRO A 87 -6.95 -9.92 5.11
CA PRO A 87 -5.53 -9.92 5.46
C PRO A 87 -5.05 -8.56 5.96
N ARG A 88 -4.18 -8.52 6.97
CA ARG A 88 -3.55 -7.25 7.45
C ARG A 88 -2.57 -6.61 6.47
N CYS A 89 -2.13 -7.35 5.46
CA CYS A 89 -1.05 -6.95 4.55
C CYS A 89 0.23 -6.45 5.25
N GLN A 90 0.48 -6.82 6.52
CA GLN A 90 1.57 -6.24 7.32
C GLN A 90 2.95 -6.54 6.72
N THR A 91 3.16 -7.77 6.23
CA THR A 91 4.38 -8.16 5.52
C THR A 91 4.52 -7.42 4.20
N THR A 92 3.43 -7.31 3.45
CA THR A 92 3.35 -6.61 2.17
C THR A 92 3.70 -5.13 2.31
N LEU A 93 3.05 -4.43 3.26
CA LEU A 93 3.30 -3.03 3.58
C LEU A 93 4.73 -2.81 4.08
N ARG A 94 5.29 -3.77 4.83
CA ARG A 94 6.70 -3.73 5.24
C ARG A 94 7.65 -3.80 4.04
N LEU A 95 7.38 -4.70 3.08
CA LEU A 95 8.21 -4.83 1.87
C LEU A 95 8.17 -3.56 1.03
N LEU A 96 6.99 -2.97 0.86
CA LEU A 96 6.84 -1.67 0.20
C LEU A 96 7.68 -0.58 0.86
N ARG A 97 7.52 -0.42 2.18
CA ARG A 97 8.25 0.60 2.92
C ARG A 97 9.75 0.42 2.70
N ASN A 98 10.24 -0.82 2.72
CA ASN A 98 11.64 -1.12 2.46
C ASN A 98 12.07 -0.72 1.04
N GLU A 99 11.23 -0.91 0.03
CA GLU A 99 11.50 -0.48 -1.35
C GLU A 99 11.53 1.04 -1.49
N ARG A 100 10.61 1.74 -0.84
CA ARG A 100 10.59 3.20 -0.79
C ARG A 100 11.82 3.75 -0.09
N ILE A 101 12.20 3.15 1.04
CA ILE A 101 13.45 3.45 1.76
C ILE A 101 14.66 3.32 0.82
N TYR A 102 14.72 2.24 0.04
CA TYR A 102 15.84 2.01 -0.88
C TYR A 102 15.85 2.98 -2.05
N ALA A 103 14.69 3.27 -2.64
CA ALA A 103 14.56 4.25 -3.72
C ALA A 103 14.98 5.66 -3.26
N ASP A 104 14.53 6.09 -2.08
CA ASP A 104 14.93 7.36 -1.49
C ASP A 104 16.42 7.39 -1.16
N TYR A 105 16.96 6.29 -0.63
CA TYR A 105 18.39 6.17 -0.37
C TYR A 105 19.20 6.37 -1.66
N CYS A 106 18.88 5.64 -2.73
CA CYS A 106 19.55 5.78 -4.03
C CYS A 106 19.42 7.21 -4.57
N ARG A 107 18.21 7.78 -4.55
CA ARG A 107 17.98 9.17 -4.97
C ARG A 107 18.89 10.15 -4.22
N MET A 108 18.92 10.07 -2.89
CA MET A 108 19.73 10.94 -2.04
C MET A 108 21.24 10.73 -2.28
N THR A 109 21.70 9.48 -2.37
CA THR A 109 23.15 9.22 -2.47
C THR A 109 23.71 9.37 -3.88
N GLU A 110 22.94 9.01 -4.90
CA GLU A 110 23.41 8.94 -6.29
C GLU A 110 23.07 10.21 -7.08
N GLN A 111 21.93 10.85 -6.80
CA GLN A 111 21.49 12.04 -7.55
C GLN A 111 21.78 13.33 -6.79
N GLU A 112 21.62 13.34 -5.46
CA GLU A 112 21.80 14.54 -4.63
C GLU A 112 23.21 14.62 -3.98
N GLY A 113 24.00 13.54 -4.08
CA GLY A 113 25.36 13.49 -3.50
C GLY A 113 25.40 13.48 -1.96
N ILE A 114 24.28 13.15 -1.30
CA ILE A 114 24.18 13.07 0.15
C ILE A 114 24.93 11.81 0.64
N SER A 115 25.70 11.94 1.71
CA SER A 115 26.37 10.76 2.31
C SER A 115 25.35 9.72 2.80
N GLY A 116 25.65 8.42 2.64
CA GLY A 116 24.72 7.35 3.04
C GLY A 116 24.26 7.41 4.50
N ARG A 117 25.12 7.87 5.41
CA ARG A 117 24.78 8.05 6.83
C ARG A 117 23.78 9.19 7.04
N LEU A 118 23.95 10.31 6.33
CA LEU A 118 23.03 11.44 6.39
C LEU A 118 21.69 11.11 5.72
N ALA A 119 21.72 10.38 4.60
CA ALA A 119 20.52 9.87 3.94
C ALA A 119 19.69 8.97 4.89
N ILE A 120 20.34 8.02 5.57
CA ILE A 120 19.65 7.14 6.53
C ILE A 120 19.05 7.92 7.69
N MET A 121 19.74 8.93 8.21
CA MET A 121 19.21 9.79 9.27
C MET A 121 17.91 10.48 8.83
N GLN A 122 17.86 11.05 7.63
CA GLN A 122 16.66 11.69 7.08
C GLN A 122 15.54 10.67 6.82
N ILE A 123 15.88 9.50 6.27
CA ILE A 123 14.94 8.40 6.02
C ILE A 123 14.30 7.89 7.32
N CYS A 124 15.07 7.75 8.40
CA CYS A 124 14.55 7.31 9.70
C CYS A 124 13.46 8.25 10.20
N SER A 125 13.68 9.57 10.09
CA SER A 125 12.69 10.58 10.43
C SER A 125 11.46 10.53 9.51
N LYS A 126 11.65 10.36 8.20
CA LYS A 126 10.56 10.33 7.21
C LYS A 126 9.63 9.12 7.39
N TYR A 127 10.19 7.93 7.63
CA TYR A 127 9.44 6.68 7.67
C TYR A 127 9.11 6.19 9.09
N GLY A 128 9.54 6.91 10.14
CA GLY A 128 9.33 6.51 11.52
C GLY A 128 9.98 5.16 11.86
N VAL A 129 11.18 4.90 11.32
CA VAL A 129 11.93 3.65 11.55
C VAL A 129 13.26 3.93 12.22
N CYS A 130 13.79 2.96 12.98
CA CYS A 130 15.15 3.06 13.47
C CYS A 130 16.18 2.80 12.37
N ASP A 131 17.40 3.25 12.62
CA ASP A 131 18.56 3.13 11.73
C ASP A 131 18.79 1.69 11.26
N ARG A 132 18.69 0.71 12.16
CA ARG A 132 18.86 -0.71 11.85
C ARG A 132 17.86 -1.18 10.79
N ILE A 133 16.59 -0.80 10.93
CA ILE A 133 15.53 -1.17 9.98
C ILE A 133 15.78 -0.53 8.61
N ALA A 134 16.19 0.74 8.57
CA ALA A 134 16.52 1.41 7.31
C ALA A 134 17.73 0.77 6.62
N TRP A 135 18.80 0.48 7.36
CA TRP A 135 19.98 -0.21 6.83
C TRP A 135 19.69 -1.64 6.38
N ASP A 136 18.85 -2.39 7.11
CA ASP A 136 18.44 -3.74 6.72
C ASP A 136 17.66 -3.71 5.40
N ALA A 137 16.76 -2.75 5.22
CA ALA A 137 16.03 -2.56 3.96
C ALA A 137 16.99 -2.29 2.79
N VAL A 138 17.93 -1.36 2.96
CA VAL A 138 18.93 -1.03 1.92
C VAL A 138 19.81 -2.23 1.60
N ARG A 139 20.34 -2.93 2.61
CA ARG A 139 21.21 -4.10 2.41
C ARG A 139 20.47 -5.23 1.70
N TYR A 140 19.25 -5.53 2.15
CA TYR A 140 18.41 -6.55 1.53
C TYR A 140 18.18 -6.28 0.04
N LEU A 141 17.78 -5.05 -0.32
CA LEU A 141 17.48 -4.71 -1.71
C LEU A 141 18.71 -4.54 -2.59
N LYS A 142 19.86 -4.11 -2.04
CA LYS A 142 21.15 -4.15 -2.77
C LYS A 142 21.58 -5.57 -3.10
N SER A 143 21.34 -6.52 -2.18
CA SER A 143 21.73 -7.92 -2.34
C SER A 143 20.76 -8.74 -3.19
N LYS A 144 19.53 -8.26 -3.38
CA LYS A 144 18.50 -8.96 -4.14
C LYS A 144 18.90 -8.95 -5.62
N PRO A 145 19.04 -10.11 -6.29
CA PRO A 145 19.34 -10.13 -7.71
C PRO A 145 18.25 -9.36 -8.46
N LYS A 146 18.66 -8.44 -9.35
CA LYS A 146 17.72 -7.79 -10.26
C LYS A 146 17.04 -8.90 -11.06
N GLN A 147 15.72 -9.04 -10.92
CA GLN A 147 14.95 -9.97 -11.75
C GLN A 147 15.31 -9.66 -13.21
N PRO A 148 15.71 -10.66 -14.02
CA PRO A 148 16.02 -10.41 -15.42
C PRO A 148 14.77 -9.83 -16.07
N ILE A 149 14.95 -8.72 -16.81
CA ILE A 149 13.92 -8.17 -17.66
C ILE A 149 13.65 -9.27 -18.70
N THR A 150 12.55 -10.01 -18.56
CA THR A 150 12.12 -10.93 -19.60
C THR A 150 11.78 -10.04 -20.80
N GLN A 151 12.70 -9.94 -21.76
CA GLN A 151 12.36 -9.45 -23.10
C GLN A 151 11.31 -10.43 -23.62
N THR A 152 10.04 -10.03 -23.54
CA THR A 152 9.00 -10.65 -24.35
C THR A 152 9.39 -10.42 -25.80
N SER A 153 10.01 -11.44 -26.39
CA SER A 153 10.19 -11.51 -27.83
C SER A 153 8.80 -11.49 -28.45
N LEU A 154 8.51 -10.41 -29.18
CA LEU A 154 7.39 -10.38 -30.13
C LEU A 154 7.70 -11.41 -31.22
N PHE A 155 7.08 -12.57 -31.13
CA PHE A 155 6.78 -13.42 -32.28
C PHE A 155 5.42 -13.01 -32.85
#